data_AF-A0A3S5B1M0-F1
#
_entry.id   AF-A0A3S5B1M0-F1
#
_cell.length_a   1.000
_cell.length_b   1.000
_cell.length_c   1.000
_cell.angle_alpha   90.00
_cell.angle_beta   90.00
_cell.angle_gamma   90.00
#
_symmetry.space_group_name_H-M   'P 1'
#
loop_
_entity.id
_entity.type
_entity.pdbx_description
1 polymer ?
#
loop_
_entity_poly.entity_id
_entity_poly.type
_entity_poly.pdbx_seq_one_letter_code
_entity_poly.pdbx_strand_id
1 'polypeptide(L)'
;MPSLLGRDSKKRELITNLSRAYEMIAREHHISLGDFPKLERMQETLALQDFKTFSVLQPKLIKSVDDMLANDIAKLMQMISQVRNL
;
A
#
# COMPACT_ATOMS: atom_id res chain seq x y z
N MET A 1 9.99 9.70 9.81
CA MET A 1 11.20 9.15 10.46
C MET A 1 11.91 10.25 11.24
N PRO A 2 12.54 9.96 12.41
CA PRO A 2 13.30 10.97 13.16
C PRO A 2 14.43 11.55 12.30
N SER A 3 14.65 12.86 12.38
CA SER A 3 15.60 13.56 11.51
C SER A 3 17.07 13.39 11.92
N LEU A 4 17.36 12.98 13.16
CA LEU A 4 18.73 12.98 13.71
C LEU A 4 19.09 11.70 14.49
N LEU A 5 18.53 11.47 15.69
CA LEU A 5 18.90 10.36 16.59
C LEU A 5 17.80 9.28 16.65
N GLY A 6 18.16 8.03 16.98
CA GLY A 6 17.19 6.95 17.23
C GLY A 6 16.55 6.34 15.97
N ARG A 7 17.08 6.61 14.78
CA ARG A 7 16.49 6.17 13.51
C ARG A 7 16.48 4.65 13.35
N ASP A 8 17.61 4.00 13.62
CA ASP A 8 17.69 2.54 13.50
C ASP A 8 16.85 1.83 14.56
N SER A 9 16.72 2.44 15.74
CA SER A 9 15.78 1.97 16.77
C SER A 9 14.34 2.12 16.29
N LYS A 10 13.96 3.27 15.73
CA LYS A 10 12.59 3.48 15.24
C LYS A 10 12.26 2.61 14.02
N LYS A 11 13.22 2.39 13.12
CA LYS A 11 13.06 1.46 11.99
C LYS A 11 12.80 0.04 12.49
N ARG A 12 13.62 -0.46 13.43
CA ARG A 12 13.40 -1.78 14.04
C ARG A 12 12.03 -1.87 14.71
N GLU A 13 11.67 -0.86 15.50
CA GLU A 13 10.36 -0.79 16.17
C GLU A 13 9.19 -0.86 15.17
N LEU A 14 9.26 -0.12 14.05
CA LEU A 14 8.22 -0.12 13.02
C LEU A 14 8.12 -1.47 12.30
N ILE A 15 9.25 -2.13 12.03
CA ILE A 15 9.27 -3.46 11.40
C ILE A 15 8.72 -4.52 12.35
N THR A 16 9.12 -4.50 13.63
CA THR A 16 8.60 -5.41 14.65
C THR A 16 7.09 -5.27 14.82
N ASN A 17 6.57 -4.04 14.76
CA ASN A 17 5.14 -3.75 14.91
C ASN A 17 4.39 -3.63 13.56
N LEU A 18 4.92 -4.21 12.48
CA LEU A 18 4.34 -4.04 11.13
C LEU A 18 2.90 -4.57 11.03
N SER A 19 2.54 -5.63 11.76
CA SER A 19 1.18 -6.16 11.79
C SER A 19 0.16 -5.13 12.28
N ARG A 20 0.52 -4.37 13.33
CA ARG A 20 -0.31 -3.28 13.83
C ARG A 20 -0.48 -2.17 12.81
N ALA A 21 0.56 -1.86 12.04
CA ALA A 21 0.46 -0.88 10.95
C ALA A 21 -0.54 -1.36 9.87
N TYR A 22 -0.51 -2.64 9.50
CA TYR A 22 -1.49 -3.22 8.57
C TYR A 22 -2.91 -3.10 9.09
N GLU A 23 -3.14 -3.49 10.35
CA GLU A 23 -4.47 -3.39 10.96
C GLU A 23 -5.00 -1.95 11.00
N MET A 24 -4.12 -0.98 11.29
CA MET A 24 -4.49 0.44 11.28
C MET A 24 -4.87 0.91 9.87
N ILE A 25 -4.03 0.64 8.87
CA ILE A 25 -4.27 1.02 7.48
C ILE A 25 -5.54 0.34 6.94
N ALA A 26 -5.74 -0.94 7.27
CA ALA A 26 -6.92 -1.70 6.87
C ALA A 26 -8.22 -1.06 7.38
N ARG A 27 -8.23 -0.64 8.64
CA ARG A 27 -9.39 0.03 9.25
C ARG A 27 -9.60 1.44 8.69
N GLU A 28 -8.52 2.22 8.56
CA GLU A 28 -8.59 3.63 8.15
C GLU A 28 -8.99 3.79 6.68
N HIS A 29 -8.53 2.89 5.81
CA HIS A 29 -8.77 2.96 4.36
C HIS A 29 -9.76 1.92 3.84
N HIS A 30 -10.41 1.16 4.72
CA HIS A 30 -11.40 0.14 4.37
C HIS A 30 -10.88 -0.92 3.38
N ILE A 31 -9.62 -1.32 3.54
CA ILE A 31 -8.98 -2.36 2.72
C ILE A 31 -8.91 -3.69 3.48
N SER A 32 -9.02 -4.81 2.76
CA SER A 32 -8.97 -6.14 3.37
C SER A 32 -7.56 -6.50 3.80
N LEU A 33 -7.39 -7.21 4.93
CA LEU A 33 -6.09 -7.74 5.33
C LEU A 33 -5.50 -8.71 4.29
N GLY A 34 -6.34 -9.33 3.46
CA GLY A 34 -5.91 -10.21 2.38
C GLY A 34 -5.17 -9.49 1.24
N ASP A 35 -5.33 -8.18 1.12
CA ASP A 35 -4.68 -7.37 0.08
C ASP A 35 -3.22 -7.00 0.45
N PHE A 36 -2.84 -7.21 1.71
CA PHE A 36 -1.50 -6.92 2.18
C PHE A 36 -0.52 -8.07 1.87
N PRO A 37 0.76 -7.76 1.60
CA PRO A 37 1.77 -8.79 1.41
C PRO A 37 2.06 -9.53 2.72
N LYS A 38 2.57 -10.77 2.61
CA LYS A 38 2.94 -11.61 3.76
C LYS A 38 3.86 -10.85 4.72
N LEU A 39 3.51 -10.91 6.01
CA LEU A 39 4.16 -10.12 7.07
C LEU A 39 5.68 -10.35 7.11
N GLU A 40 6.11 -11.61 7.24
CA GLU A 40 7.53 -11.99 7.34
C GLU A 40 8.34 -11.47 6.14
N ARG A 41 7.83 -11.69 4.92
CA ARG A 41 8.48 -11.21 3.69
C ARG A 41 8.61 -9.69 3.67
N MET A 42 7.58 -8.96 4.10
CA MET A 42 7.64 -7.50 4.14
C MET A 42 8.61 -7.01 5.22
N GLN A 43 8.68 -7.68 6.38
CA GLN A 43 9.64 -7.36 7.44
C GLN A 43 11.09 -7.52 6.95
N GLU A 44 11.40 -8.65 6.30
CA GLU A 44 12.72 -8.90 5.69
C GLU A 44 13.07 -7.85 4.64
N THR A 45 12.11 -7.55 3.75
CA THR A 45 12.30 -6.56 2.68
C THR A 45 12.59 -5.17 3.27
N LEU A 46 11.78 -4.73 4.23
CA LEU A 46 11.94 -3.43 4.89
C LEU A 46 13.22 -3.33 5.72
N ALA A 47 13.73 -4.44 6.27
CA ALA A 47 15.00 -4.45 6.99
C ALA A 47 16.17 -3.99 6.11
N LEU A 48 16.11 -4.24 4.79
CA LEU A 48 17.16 -3.90 3.83
C LEU A 48 17.03 -2.48 3.24
N GLN A 49 15.91 -1.77 3.46
CA GLN A 49 15.65 -0.47 2.84
C GLN A 49 16.11 0.72 3.72
N ASP A 50 16.52 1.83 3.12
CA ASP A 50 16.67 3.11 3.82
C ASP A 50 15.35 3.86 3.82
N PHE A 51 14.69 3.98 4.97
CA PHE A 51 13.38 4.63 5.08
C PHE A 51 13.43 6.15 4.80
N LYS A 52 14.63 6.75 4.70
CA LYS A 52 14.77 8.16 4.28
C LYS A 52 14.47 8.35 2.79
N THR A 53 14.63 7.30 1.98
CA THR A 53 14.38 7.36 0.54
C THR A 53 12.90 7.16 0.20
N PHE A 54 12.09 6.80 1.19
CA PHE A 54 10.65 6.64 0.98
C PHE A 54 10.00 7.98 0.69
N SER A 55 9.31 8.03 -0.45
CA SER A 55 8.47 9.16 -0.82
C SER A 55 7.36 9.37 0.20
N VAL A 56 7.06 10.63 0.49
CA VAL A 56 5.86 11.00 1.24
C VAL A 56 4.63 10.58 0.44
N LEU A 57 3.55 10.19 1.14
CA LEU A 57 2.28 9.84 0.51
C LEU A 57 1.82 10.97 -0.42
N GLN A 58 1.46 10.61 -1.65
CA GLN A 58 0.97 11.55 -2.66
C GLN A 58 -0.52 11.27 -2.93
N PRO A 59 -1.46 12.00 -2.29
CA PRO A 59 -2.89 11.70 -2.40
C PRO A 59 -3.42 11.73 -3.84
N LYS A 60 -2.82 12.55 -4.71
CA LYS A 60 -3.19 12.63 -6.13
C LYS A 60 -2.92 11.32 -6.88
N LEU A 61 -1.84 10.61 -6.56
CA LEU A 61 -1.54 9.33 -7.19
C LEU A 61 -2.52 8.25 -6.75
N ILE A 62 -2.86 8.22 -5.45
CA ILE A 62 -3.86 7.31 -4.91
C ILE A 62 -5.22 7.57 -5.57
N LYS A 63 -5.67 8.83 -5.60
CA LYS A 63 -6.93 9.20 -6.25
C LYS A 63 -6.99 8.76 -7.71
N SER A 64 -5.89 8.92 -8.45
CA SER A 64 -5.85 8.48 -9.85
C SER A 64 -6.06 6.98 -10.01
N VAL A 65 -5.59 6.17 -9.06
CA VAL A 65 -5.81 4.72 -9.04
C VAL A 65 -7.26 4.42 -8.64
N ASP A 66 -7.79 5.09 -7.61
CA ASP A 66 -9.18 4.92 -7.17
C ASP A 66 -10.17 5.25 -8.30
N ASP A 67 -9.95 6.37 -9.00
CA ASP A 67 -10.79 6.81 -10.12
C ASP A 67 -10.77 5.78 -11.27
N MET A 68 -9.60 5.19 -11.56
CA MET A 68 -9.42 4.14 -12.55
C MET A 68 -10.17 2.85 -12.15
N LEU A 69 -10.01 2.41 -10.90
CA LEU A 69 -10.69 1.22 -10.38
C LEU A 69 -12.22 1.37 -10.40
N ALA A 70 -12.72 2.55 -10.04
CA ALA A 70 -14.15 2.81 -9.95
C ALA A 70 -14.83 3.00 -11.31
N ASN A 71 -14.19 3.69 -12.26
CA ASN A 71 -14.85 4.12 -13.50
C ASN A 71 -14.29 3.42 -14.74
N ASP A 72 -12.96 3.39 -14.88
CA ASP A 72 -12.33 2.95 -16.13
C ASP A 72 -12.41 1.43 -16.31
N ILE A 73 -12.28 0.66 -15.21
CA ILE A 73 -12.46 -0.80 -15.26
C ILE A 73 -13.89 -1.17 -15.64
N ALA A 74 -14.90 -0.48 -15.09
CA ALA A 74 -16.30 -0.76 -15.43
C ALA A 74 -16.57 -0.54 -16.92
N LYS A 75 -16.04 0.55 -17.49
CA LYS A 75 -16.11 0.83 -18.93
C LYS A 75 -15.40 -0.25 -19.75
N LEU A 76 -14.21 -0.67 -19.33
CA LEU A 76 -13.47 -1.74 -20.00
C LEU A 76 -14.26 -3.06 -20.00
N MET A 77 -14.90 -3.41 -18.90
CA MET A 77 -15.73 -4.63 -18.80
C MET A 77 -16.92 -4.61 -19.76
N GLN A 78 -17.57 -3.46 -19.95
CA GLN A 78 -18.64 -3.29 -20.93
C GLN A 78 -18.13 -3.52 -22.37
N MET A 79 -16.97 -2.96 -22.70
CA MET A 79 -16.35 -3.13 -24.02
C MET A 79 -15.99 -4.60 -24.29
N ILE A 80 -15.43 -5.30 -23.30
CA ILE A 80 -15.12 -6.74 -23.42
C ILE A 80 -16.39 -7.55 -23.65
N SER A 81 -17.48 -7.24 -22.95
CA SER A 81 -18.76 -7.93 -23.16
C SER A 81 -19.33 -7.68 -24.56
N GLN A 82 -19.20 -6.46 -25.10
CA GLN A 82 -19.68 -6.14 -26.45
C GLN A 82 -18.90 -6.91 -27.52
N VAL A 83 -17.56 -6.98 -27.41
CA VAL A 83 -16.71 -7.71 -28.35
C VAL A 83 -17.01 -9.21 -28.33
N ARG A 84 -17.29 -9.80 -27.16
CA ARG A 84 -17.59 -11.23 -27.04
C ARG A 84 -18.93 -11.64 -27.67
N ASN A 85 -19.87 -10.71 -27.80
CA ASN A 85 -21.21 -10.97 -28.33
C ASN A 85 -21.31 -10.73 -29.85
N LEU A 86 -20.18 -10.44 -30.51
CA LEU A 86 -20.02 -10.33 -31.96
C LEU A 86 -19.33 -11.61 -32.49
#